data_AF-T1C9L7-F1
#
_entry.id   AF-T1C9L7-F1
#
_cell.length_a   1.000
_cell.length_b   1.000
_cell.length_c   1.000
_cell.angle_alpha   90.00
_cell.angle_beta   90.00
_cell.angle_gamma   90.00
#
_symmetry.space_group_name_H-M   'P 1'
#
loop_
_entity.id
_entity.type
_entity.pdbx_description
1 polymer ?
#
loop_
_entity_poly.entity_id
_entity_poly.type
_entity_poly.pdbx_seq_one_letter_code
_entity_poly.pdbx_strand_id
1 'polypeptide(L)'
;MQKTTYAFLAVLAGSALWGLSGTAAQALFVIDGFPALGLGTLRMVTAGALLWLLVRPPPPSRWTWKLVAFGLLGLAASQIGYLEAISFSNAVTATLLQFLFLPMVAGYEVATGILRWDRRWAVTFTLAVFGTFLLVAIGPEGQLGLSITAVGIGFGILSAVGGAYYSLAGRDLLAEGSAGSLMTWGFLLGGLGSLPFGLPSLLSYHLAGGGPGEETVLLVSFVVVFGTLLPFTLYLRALRYLSATQAGVGASMEPIVAALATLLFLGVRLSDVEYLGGGLLVVAVLIAGRRRPGPPGTGEGGGKRRAFPVARTSEGMVGEPLGGVVMTRVEGYPLLEREEERAGRSALFPWALAILSRTGSGHCSEVALPKEPRRDIPASSWGGRQGRPVRWGEGFLPPER
;
A
#
# COMPACT_ATOMS: atom_id res chain seq x y z
N MET A 1 -20.71 14.94 13.67
CA MET A 1 -20.66 13.45 13.71
C MET A 1 -20.56 12.84 12.32
N GLN A 2 -21.44 13.20 11.38
CA GLN A 2 -21.47 12.60 10.04
C GLN A 2 -20.13 12.61 9.29
N LYS A 3 -19.38 13.73 9.26
CA LYS A 3 -18.12 13.84 8.49
C LYS A 3 -17.02 12.85 8.93
N THR A 4 -16.84 12.65 10.25
CA THR A 4 -15.85 11.68 10.78
C THR A 4 -16.26 10.25 10.47
N THR A 5 -17.55 9.93 10.60
CA THR A 5 -18.06 8.60 10.26
C THR A 5 -17.88 8.30 8.78
N TYR A 6 -18.21 9.23 7.88
CA TYR A 6 -17.97 9.07 6.44
C TYR A 6 -16.49 8.93 6.12
N ALA A 7 -15.61 9.69 6.78
CA ALA A 7 -14.17 9.54 6.63
C ALA A 7 -13.69 8.14 7.05
N PHE A 8 -14.19 7.62 8.17
CA PHE A 8 -13.82 6.28 8.62
C PHE A 8 -14.35 5.20 7.66
N LEU A 9 -15.58 5.32 7.17
CA LEU A 9 -16.13 4.43 6.15
C LEU A 9 -15.32 4.48 4.85
N ALA A 10 -14.82 5.66 4.45
CA ALA A 10 -13.94 5.80 3.29
C ALA A 10 -12.61 5.06 3.49
N VAL A 11 -12.03 5.09 4.70
CA VAL A 11 -10.85 4.26 5.04
C VAL A 11 -11.18 2.78 4.90
N LEU A 12 -12.29 2.31 5.49
CA LEU A 12 -12.66 0.90 5.42
C LEU A 12 -12.88 0.44 3.97
N ALA A 13 -13.57 1.25 3.16
CA ALA A 13 -13.78 0.96 1.75
C ALA A 13 -12.46 0.95 0.97
N GLY A 14 -11.60 1.96 1.16
CA GLY A 14 -10.28 2.00 0.52
C GLY A 14 -9.41 0.81 0.88
N SER A 15 -9.33 0.47 2.16
CA SER A 15 -8.52 -0.65 2.63
C SER A 15 -9.06 -2.01 2.21
N ALA A 16 -10.39 -2.17 2.10
CA ALA A 16 -10.97 -3.36 1.48
C ALA A 16 -10.55 -3.52 0.02
N LEU A 17 -10.54 -2.43 -0.74
CA LEU A 17 -10.08 -2.45 -2.14
C LEU A 17 -8.58 -2.74 -2.25
N TRP A 18 -7.74 -2.23 -1.34
CA TRP A 18 -6.33 -2.63 -1.25
C TRP A 18 -6.17 -4.13 -1.01
N GLY A 19 -6.94 -4.71 -0.08
CA GLY A 19 -6.87 -6.14 0.22
C GLY A 19 -7.17 -7.00 -1.00
N LEU A 20 -8.23 -6.67 -1.74
CA LEU A 20 -8.56 -7.35 -3.01
C LEU A 20 -7.48 -7.15 -4.07
N SER A 21 -6.92 -5.94 -4.17
CA SER A 21 -5.86 -5.64 -5.13
C SER A 21 -4.56 -6.37 -4.83
N GLY A 22 -4.22 -6.62 -3.56
CA GLY A 22 -3.04 -7.39 -3.19
C GLY A 22 -3.11 -8.82 -3.73
N THR A 23 -4.27 -9.47 -3.58
CA THR A 23 -4.52 -10.80 -4.15
C THR A 23 -4.45 -10.79 -5.68
N ALA A 24 -5.04 -9.79 -6.33
CA ALA A 24 -4.95 -9.64 -7.79
C ALA A 24 -3.51 -9.41 -8.28
N ALA A 25 -2.72 -8.62 -7.56
CA ALA A 25 -1.31 -8.40 -7.88
C ALA A 25 -0.48 -9.67 -7.73
N GLN A 26 -0.71 -10.47 -6.69
CA GLN A 26 -0.05 -11.76 -6.54
C GLN A 26 -0.38 -12.70 -7.71
N ALA A 27 -1.63 -12.73 -8.17
CA ALA A 27 -2.00 -13.52 -9.35
C ALA A 27 -1.24 -13.05 -10.61
N LEU A 28 -1.16 -11.74 -10.85
CA LEU A 28 -0.37 -11.17 -11.96
C LEU A 28 1.10 -11.61 -11.90
N PHE A 29 1.69 -11.70 -10.71
CA PHE A 29 3.11 -12.06 -10.57
C PHE A 29 3.37 -13.55 -10.72
N VAL A 30 2.49 -14.39 -10.16
CA VAL A 30 2.68 -15.84 -10.10
C VAL A 30 2.18 -16.53 -11.38
N ILE A 31 1.02 -16.10 -11.90
CA ILE A 31 0.38 -16.75 -13.05
C ILE A 31 0.87 -16.14 -14.36
N ASP A 32 0.81 -14.80 -14.46
CA ASP A 32 1.11 -14.11 -15.71
C ASP A 32 2.59 -13.72 -15.84
N GLY A 33 3.40 -13.86 -14.78
CA GLY A 33 4.79 -13.43 -14.75
C GLY A 33 4.97 -11.92 -14.94
N PHE A 34 3.93 -11.13 -14.65
CA PHE A 34 3.96 -9.69 -14.83
C PHE A 34 4.93 -9.05 -13.82
N PRO A 35 5.81 -8.12 -14.24
CA PRO A 35 6.82 -7.60 -13.34
C PRO A 35 6.25 -6.64 -12.29
N ALA A 36 6.66 -6.80 -11.02
CA ALA A 36 6.20 -5.97 -9.90
C ALA A 36 6.58 -4.49 -10.05
N LEU A 37 7.84 -4.19 -10.35
CA LEU A 37 8.30 -2.83 -10.63
C LEU A 37 7.52 -2.17 -11.78
N GLY A 38 7.34 -2.93 -12.86
CA GLY A 38 6.56 -2.49 -14.02
C GLY A 38 5.11 -2.18 -13.66
N LEU A 39 4.45 -3.05 -12.89
CA LEU A 39 3.09 -2.83 -12.40
C LEU A 39 2.99 -1.59 -11.51
N GLY A 40 3.96 -1.41 -10.61
CA GLY A 40 4.05 -0.26 -9.71
C GLY A 40 4.15 1.06 -10.48
N THR A 41 5.04 1.13 -11.47
CA THR A 41 5.18 2.31 -12.33
C THR A 41 3.94 2.57 -13.16
N LEU A 42 3.44 1.54 -13.86
CA LEU A 42 2.27 1.64 -14.74
C LEU A 42 1.04 2.16 -13.98
N ARG A 43 0.71 1.54 -12.83
CA ARG A 43 -0.48 1.91 -12.07
C ARG A 43 -0.42 3.33 -11.52
N MET A 44 0.76 3.82 -11.13
CA MET A 44 0.92 5.19 -10.63
C MET A 44 0.79 6.21 -11.75
N VAL A 45 1.48 6.01 -12.88
CA VAL A 45 1.37 6.91 -14.03
C VAL A 45 -0.07 6.96 -14.53
N THR A 46 -0.72 5.82 -14.70
CA THR A 46 -2.11 5.75 -15.18
C THR A 46 -3.09 6.33 -14.17
N ALA A 47 -2.97 6.04 -12.87
CA ALA A 47 -3.84 6.64 -11.86
C ALA A 47 -3.66 8.16 -11.77
N GLY A 48 -2.42 8.66 -11.84
CA GLY A 48 -2.12 10.09 -11.90
C GLY A 48 -2.71 10.76 -13.13
N ALA A 49 -2.58 10.15 -14.30
CA ALA A 49 -3.17 10.66 -15.55
C ALA A 49 -4.71 10.66 -15.51
N LEU A 50 -5.33 9.58 -15.03
CA LEU A 50 -6.79 9.51 -14.86
C LEU A 50 -7.30 10.57 -13.89
N LEU A 51 -6.64 10.75 -12.74
CA LEU A 51 -7.01 11.82 -11.79
C LEU A 51 -6.79 13.20 -12.39
N TRP A 52 -5.72 13.41 -13.16
CA TRP A 52 -5.50 14.67 -13.88
C TRP A 52 -6.63 14.97 -14.86
N LEU A 53 -7.12 13.98 -15.61
CA LEU A 53 -8.24 14.13 -16.53
C LEU A 53 -9.57 14.41 -15.82
N LEU A 54 -9.82 13.75 -14.68
CA LEU A 54 -11.06 13.85 -13.92
C LEU A 54 -11.13 15.12 -13.06
N VAL A 55 -10.04 15.45 -12.36
CA VAL A 55 -9.96 16.56 -11.41
C VAL A 55 -9.52 17.86 -12.09
N ARG A 56 -8.73 17.76 -13.17
CA ARG A 56 -8.11 18.89 -13.89
C ARG A 56 -7.47 19.93 -12.97
N PRO A 57 -6.63 19.51 -12.00
CA PRO A 57 -6.04 20.46 -11.07
C PRO A 57 -5.07 21.38 -11.82
N PRO A 58 -5.03 22.68 -11.47
CA PRO A 58 -3.96 23.53 -11.99
C PRO A 58 -2.60 22.98 -11.53
N PRO A 59 -1.52 23.26 -12.27
CA PRO A 59 -0.18 22.96 -11.80
C PRO A 59 0.05 23.62 -10.43
N PRO A 60 0.81 22.98 -9.53
CA PRO A 60 1.15 23.59 -8.25
C PRO A 60 1.82 24.94 -8.49
N SER A 61 1.39 25.97 -7.77
CA SER A 61 1.99 27.32 -7.89
C SER A 61 3.50 27.30 -7.59
N ARG A 62 3.95 26.36 -6.77
CA ARG A 62 5.35 26.03 -6.52
C ARG A 62 5.52 24.52 -6.35
N TRP A 63 6.50 23.95 -7.02
CA TRP A 63 6.95 22.58 -6.79
C TRP A 63 7.77 22.54 -5.50
N THR A 64 7.09 22.32 -4.38
CA THR A 64 7.77 22.23 -3.09
C THR A 64 8.48 20.89 -2.96
N TRP A 65 9.62 20.87 -2.27
CA TRP A 65 10.31 19.62 -1.95
C TRP A 65 9.40 18.63 -1.20
N LYS A 66 8.43 19.13 -0.41
CA LYS A 66 7.45 18.31 0.30
C LYS A 66 6.52 17.56 -0.66
N LEU A 67 6.04 18.20 -1.73
CA LEU A 67 5.22 17.55 -2.74
C LEU A 67 6.01 16.49 -3.52
N VAL A 68 7.26 16.81 -3.88
CA VAL A 68 8.17 15.86 -4.54
C VAL A 68 8.47 14.66 -3.64
N ALA A 69 8.80 14.90 -2.37
CA ALA A 69 9.00 13.84 -1.39
C ALA A 69 7.72 13.03 -1.14
N PHE A 70 6.55 13.65 -1.14
CA PHE A 70 5.27 12.96 -1.02
C PHE A 70 5.03 11.97 -2.17
N GLY A 71 5.33 12.38 -3.41
CA GLY A 71 5.24 11.49 -4.57
C GLY A 71 6.28 10.38 -4.57
N LEU A 72 7.54 10.70 -4.30
CA LEU A 72 8.66 9.74 -4.39
C LEU A 72 8.80 8.88 -3.12
N LEU A 73 8.99 9.51 -1.97
CA LEU A 73 9.26 8.83 -0.69
C LEU A 73 7.99 8.36 0.00
N GLY A 74 6.84 8.98 -0.28
CA GLY A 74 5.55 8.53 0.23
C GLY A 74 4.92 7.50 -0.67
N LEU A 75 4.38 7.95 -1.80
CA LEU A 75 3.59 7.12 -2.71
C LEU A 75 4.45 6.06 -3.41
N ALA A 76 5.51 6.43 -4.13
CA ALA A 76 6.28 5.45 -4.90
C ALA A 76 6.98 4.41 -4.01
N ALA A 77 7.62 4.84 -2.91
CA ALA A 77 8.23 3.92 -1.94
C ALA A 77 7.20 2.95 -1.32
N SER A 78 6.03 3.45 -0.91
CA SER A 78 4.92 2.62 -0.41
C SER A 78 4.47 1.61 -1.48
N GLN A 79 4.15 2.12 -2.67
CA GLN A 79 3.50 1.36 -3.73
C GLN A 79 4.41 0.31 -4.37
N ILE A 80 5.64 0.69 -4.71
CA ILE A 80 6.62 -0.20 -5.33
C ILE A 80 7.17 -1.15 -4.28
N GLY A 81 7.51 -0.65 -3.08
CA GLY A 81 7.96 -1.49 -1.98
C GLY A 81 6.95 -2.59 -1.63
N TYR A 82 5.65 -2.27 -1.64
CA TYR A 82 4.61 -3.28 -1.40
C TYR A 82 4.64 -4.37 -2.46
N LEU A 83 4.58 -4.00 -3.75
CA LEU A 83 4.52 -4.97 -4.85
C LEU A 83 5.80 -5.80 -4.99
N GLU A 84 6.96 -5.19 -4.79
CA GLU A 84 8.23 -5.91 -4.75
C GLU A 84 8.29 -6.86 -3.55
N ALA A 85 7.79 -6.45 -2.38
CA ALA A 85 7.66 -7.35 -1.24
C ALA A 85 6.78 -8.55 -1.60
N ILE A 86 5.64 -8.38 -2.28
CA ILE A 86 4.82 -9.50 -2.77
C ILE A 86 5.65 -10.41 -3.69
N SER A 87 6.35 -9.84 -4.67
CA SER A 87 7.14 -10.61 -5.65
C SER A 87 8.26 -11.43 -5.02
N PHE A 88 8.88 -10.94 -3.95
CA PHE A 88 9.95 -11.61 -3.21
C PHE A 88 9.44 -12.40 -1.99
N SER A 89 8.12 -12.44 -1.78
CA SER A 89 7.47 -13.20 -0.71
C SER A 89 6.07 -13.67 -1.13
N ASN A 90 5.02 -13.09 -0.56
CA ASN A 90 3.62 -13.24 -0.94
C ASN A 90 2.82 -12.02 -0.43
N ALA A 91 1.55 -11.89 -0.85
CA ALA A 91 0.67 -10.77 -0.47
C ALA A 91 0.47 -10.65 1.04
N VAL A 92 0.35 -11.80 1.71
CA VAL A 92 0.15 -11.90 3.16
C VAL A 92 1.35 -11.33 3.91
N THR A 93 2.57 -11.84 3.67
CA THR A 93 3.83 -11.32 4.24
C THR A 93 4.02 -9.84 3.93
N ALA A 94 3.81 -9.42 2.68
CA ALA A 94 3.97 -8.02 2.27
C ALA A 94 3.01 -7.09 3.04
N THR A 95 1.76 -7.49 3.23
CA THR A 95 0.79 -6.73 4.03
C THR A 95 1.19 -6.67 5.50
N LEU A 96 1.72 -7.76 6.10
CA LEU A 96 2.24 -7.71 7.48
C LEU A 96 3.37 -6.69 7.63
N LEU A 97 4.35 -6.74 6.73
CA LEU A 97 5.49 -5.84 6.73
C LEU A 97 5.05 -4.39 6.49
N GLN A 98 4.14 -4.18 5.54
CA GLN A 98 3.57 -2.86 5.27
C GLN A 98 2.88 -2.29 6.51
N PHE A 99 2.16 -3.13 7.26
CA PHE A 99 1.43 -2.72 8.45
C PHE A 99 2.31 -2.14 9.58
N LEU A 100 3.64 -2.32 9.50
CA LEU A 100 4.59 -1.64 10.38
C LEU A 100 4.51 -0.11 10.27
N PHE A 101 3.86 0.45 9.25
CA PHE A 101 3.59 1.89 9.19
C PHE A 101 2.74 2.36 10.39
N LEU A 102 1.82 1.53 10.91
CA LEU A 102 0.92 1.89 12.00
C LEU A 102 1.68 2.25 13.29
N PRO A 103 2.62 1.42 13.81
CA PRO A 103 3.47 1.82 14.93
C PRO A 103 4.28 3.09 14.67
N MET A 104 4.79 3.28 13.45
CA MET A 104 5.58 4.47 13.09
C MET A 104 4.73 5.74 13.19
N VAL A 105 3.54 5.72 12.60
CA VAL A 105 2.58 6.83 12.62
C VAL A 105 2.09 7.11 14.04
N ALA A 106 1.73 6.07 14.80
CA ALA A 106 1.28 6.21 16.18
C ALA A 106 2.38 6.83 17.07
N GLY A 107 3.61 6.32 16.97
CA GLY A 107 4.75 6.85 17.69
C GLY A 107 5.01 8.33 17.35
N TYR A 108 4.95 8.69 16.07
CA TYR A 108 5.12 10.08 15.65
C TYR A 108 4.00 10.99 16.18
N GLU A 109 2.73 10.60 16.04
CA GLU A 109 1.61 11.43 16.51
C GLU A 109 1.63 11.60 18.04
N VAL A 110 2.07 10.58 18.79
CA VAL A 110 2.29 10.71 20.25
C VAL A 110 3.45 11.65 20.56
N ALA A 111 4.61 11.47 19.92
CA ALA A 111 5.80 12.29 20.16
C ALA A 111 5.59 13.78 19.82
N THR A 112 4.74 14.07 18.83
CA THR A 112 4.40 15.44 18.40
C THR A 112 3.17 16.01 19.10
N GLY A 113 2.54 15.26 20.01
CA GLY A 113 1.35 15.71 20.74
C GLY A 113 0.07 15.79 19.92
N ILE A 114 0.08 15.28 18.68
CA ILE A 114 -1.12 15.13 17.83
C ILE A 114 -2.09 14.12 18.46
N LEU A 115 -1.55 13.03 19.02
CA LEU A 115 -2.29 11.97 19.67
C LEU A 115 -2.01 11.96 21.17
N ARG A 116 -3.05 12.06 22.00
CA ARG A 116 -2.94 11.79 23.44
C ARG A 116 -3.12 10.30 23.67
N TRP A 117 -2.04 9.64 24.07
CA TRP A 117 -2.06 8.21 24.37
C TRP A 117 -2.86 7.94 25.64
N ASP A 118 -3.93 7.17 25.53
CA ASP A 118 -4.79 6.77 26.65
C ASP A 118 -4.93 5.24 26.73
N ARG A 119 -5.50 4.74 27.82
CA ARG A 119 -5.73 3.30 28.02
C ARG A 119 -6.49 2.69 26.86
N ARG A 120 -7.47 3.41 26.31
CA ARG A 120 -8.22 2.92 25.15
C ARG A 120 -7.26 2.75 23.97
N TRP A 121 -6.37 3.70 23.68
CA TRP A 121 -5.45 3.66 22.54
C TRP A 121 -4.49 2.50 22.67
N ALA A 122 -3.98 2.24 23.88
CA ALA A 122 -3.21 1.05 24.16
C ALA A 122 -3.99 -0.23 23.77
N VAL A 123 -5.24 -0.37 24.22
CA VAL A 123 -6.08 -1.54 23.87
C VAL A 123 -6.32 -1.62 22.36
N THR A 124 -6.77 -0.54 21.72
CA THR A 124 -7.05 -0.51 20.26
C THR A 124 -5.81 -0.87 19.44
N PHE A 125 -4.66 -0.29 19.80
CA PHE A 125 -3.40 -0.49 19.10
C PHE A 125 -2.88 -1.92 19.29
N THR A 126 -2.93 -2.46 20.52
CA THR A 126 -2.55 -3.85 20.79
C THR A 126 -3.44 -4.82 20.03
N LEU A 127 -4.77 -4.60 20.01
CA LEU A 127 -5.68 -5.43 19.24
C LEU A 127 -5.38 -5.38 17.74
N ALA A 128 -5.06 -4.20 17.19
CA ALA A 128 -4.71 -4.05 15.77
C ALA A 128 -3.39 -4.75 15.43
N VAL A 129 -2.31 -4.48 16.17
CA VAL A 129 -1.00 -5.08 15.90
C VAL A 129 -1.02 -6.60 16.10
N PHE A 130 -1.57 -7.06 17.22
CA PHE A 130 -1.63 -8.48 17.53
C PHE A 130 -2.62 -9.22 16.62
N GLY A 131 -3.77 -8.61 16.31
CA GLY A 131 -4.73 -9.15 15.36
C GLY A 131 -4.16 -9.32 13.96
N THR A 132 -3.44 -8.30 13.45
CA THR A 132 -2.74 -8.41 12.15
C THR A 132 -1.70 -9.52 12.20
N PHE A 133 -0.90 -9.61 13.27
CA PHE A 133 0.08 -10.68 13.40
C PHE A 133 -0.58 -12.07 13.37
N LEU A 134 -1.63 -12.30 14.15
CA LEU A 134 -2.32 -13.61 14.17
C LEU A 134 -2.99 -13.95 12.84
N LEU A 135 -3.60 -12.96 12.17
CA LEU A 135 -4.29 -13.18 10.90
C LEU A 135 -3.33 -13.44 9.73
N VAL A 136 -2.12 -12.88 9.79
CA VAL A 136 -1.23 -12.81 8.62
C VAL A 136 0.02 -13.67 8.80
N ALA A 137 0.57 -13.78 10.02
CA ALA A 137 1.79 -14.55 10.26
C ALA A 137 1.55 -16.07 10.40
N ILE A 138 0.32 -16.45 10.75
CA ILE A 138 -0.04 -17.85 11.01
C ILE A 138 -0.86 -18.31 9.82
N GLY A 139 -0.34 -19.30 9.10
CA GLY A 139 -0.98 -19.88 7.93
C GLY A 139 -1.91 -21.03 8.28
N PRO A 140 -2.46 -21.70 7.25
CA PRO A 140 -3.29 -22.88 7.41
C PRO A 140 -2.59 -23.93 8.28
N GLU A 141 -3.35 -24.61 9.14
CA GLU A 141 -2.84 -25.63 10.09
C GLU A 141 -1.96 -25.10 11.24
N GLY A 142 -1.90 -23.77 11.43
CA GLY A 142 -1.21 -23.17 12.57
C GLY A 142 0.32 -23.08 12.42
N GLN A 143 0.84 -23.36 11.22
CA GLN A 143 2.24 -23.15 10.89
C GLN A 143 2.52 -21.68 10.56
N LEU A 144 3.78 -21.25 10.57
CA LEU A 144 4.13 -19.90 10.10
C LEU A 144 3.87 -19.82 8.59
N GLY A 145 2.91 -19.00 8.18
CA GLY A 145 2.53 -18.77 6.77
C GLY A 145 3.45 -17.80 6.03
N LEU A 146 4.51 -17.35 6.71
CA LEU A 146 5.43 -16.35 6.22
C LEU A 146 6.45 -16.96 5.26
N SER A 147 6.30 -16.67 3.98
CA SER A 147 7.41 -16.79 3.01
C SER A 147 8.26 -15.53 3.14
N ILE A 148 9.53 -15.64 3.50
CA ILE A 148 10.38 -14.46 3.77
C ILE A 148 11.73 -14.60 3.08
N THR A 149 12.08 -13.60 2.28
CA THR A 149 13.44 -13.36 1.81
C THR A 149 13.96 -12.05 2.40
N ALA A 150 15.27 -11.91 2.57
CA ALA A 150 15.87 -10.67 3.08
C ALA A 150 15.53 -9.46 2.20
N VAL A 151 15.45 -9.67 0.87
CA VAL A 151 15.05 -8.66 -0.11
C VAL A 151 13.58 -8.27 0.07
N GLY A 152 12.70 -9.25 0.24
CA GLY A 152 11.27 -9.01 0.52
C GLY A 152 11.04 -8.23 1.81
N ILE A 153 11.80 -8.51 2.88
CA ILE A 153 11.77 -7.70 4.11
C ILE A 153 12.15 -6.25 3.82
N GLY A 154 13.25 -6.04 3.08
CA GLY A 154 13.73 -4.70 2.74
C GLY A 154 12.67 -3.87 2.01
N PHE A 155 12.01 -4.47 1.03
CA PHE A 155 10.91 -3.82 0.30
C PHE A 155 9.66 -3.61 1.15
N GLY A 156 9.31 -4.55 2.03
CA GLY A 156 8.19 -4.38 2.95
C GLY A 156 8.42 -3.26 3.97
N ILE A 157 9.65 -3.11 4.48
CA ILE A 157 10.02 -1.99 5.35
C ILE A 157 10.01 -0.66 4.58
N LEU A 158 10.55 -0.64 3.35
CA LEU A 158 10.48 0.53 2.47
C LEU A 158 9.02 0.95 2.26
N SER A 159 8.15 -0.03 2.05
CA SER A 159 6.73 0.18 1.90
C SER A 159 6.14 0.83 3.16
N ALA A 160 6.45 0.28 4.34
CA ALA A 160 5.93 0.74 5.62
C ALA A 160 6.37 2.18 5.94
N VAL A 161 7.64 2.49 5.70
CA VAL A 161 8.20 3.84 5.85
C VAL A 161 7.51 4.80 4.88
N GLY A 162 7.32 4.39 3.62
CA GLY A 162 6.61 5.19 2.63
C GLY A 162 5.14 5.42 3.01
N GLY A 163 4.44 4.39 3.49
CA GLY A 163 3.06 4.47 3.97
C GLY A 163 2.91 5.38 5.19
N ALA A 164 3.88 5.35 6.10
CA ALA A 164 3.93 6.25 7.25
C ALA A 164 4.17 7.70 6.80
N TYR A 165 5.14 7.93 5.90
CA TYR A 165 5.42 9.25 5.37
C TYR A 165 4.24 9.82 4.58
N TYR A 166 3.62 9.03 3.70
CA TYR A 166 2.40 9.38 2.97
C TYR A 166 1.27 9.78 3.93
N SER A 167 1.04 9.01 4.99
CA SER A 167 -0.03 9.30 5.95
C SER A 167 0.20 10.59 6.73
N LEU A 168 1.44 10.83 7.17
CA LEU A 168 1.80 12.01 7.95
C LEU A 168 1.90 13.27 7.08
N ALA A 169 2.73 13.23 6.03
CA ALA A 169 2.94 14.35 5.12
C ALA A 169 1.68 14.68 4.31
N GLY A 170 0.90 13.67 3.94
CA GLY A 170 -0.37 13.84 3.23
C GLY A 170 -1.36 14.67 4.03
N ARG A 171 -1.43 14.49 5.36
CA ARG A 171 -2.31 15.29 6.22
C ARG A 171 -1.94 16.77 6.20
N ASP A 172 -0.66 17.08 6.30
CA ASP A 172 -0.17 18.46 6.30
C ASP A 172 -0.37 19.12 4.93
N LEU A 173 -0.05 18.41 3.84
CA LEU A 173 -0.22 18.90 2.47
C LEU A 173 -1.69 19.06 2.06
N LEU A 174 -2.60 18.25 2.62
CA LEU A 174 -4.06 18.40 2.44
C LEU A 174 -4.63 19.70 3.02
N ALA A 175 -3.92 20.35 3.94
CA ALA A 175 -4.33 21.65 4.47
C ALA A 175 -4.16 22.76 3.42
N GLU A 176 -3.28 22.56 2.45
CA GLU A 176 -2.92 23.54 1.41
C GLU A 176 -3.69 23.32 0.09
N GLY A 177 -4.46 22.23 -0.05
CA GLY A 177 -5.13 21.88 -1.31
C GLY A 177 -6.24 20.85 -1.21
N SER A 178 -6.73 20.36 -2.36
CA SER A 178 -7.72 19.26 -2.41
C SER A 178 -7.03 17.90 -2.46
N ALA A 179 -7.66 16.87 -1.90
CA ALA A 179 -7.14 15.50 -1.94
C ALA A 179 -6.92 15.02 -3.38
N GLY A 180 -7.84 15.35 -4.30
CA GLY A 180 -7.70 15.01 -5.71
C GLY A 180 -6.47 15.64 -6.37
N SER A 181 -6.19 16.92 -6.11
CA SER A 181 -5.01 17.61 -6.64
C SER A 181 -3.71 17.00 -6.08
N LEU A 182 -3.65 16.78 -4.76
CA LEU A 182 -2.48 16.19 -4.11
C LEU A 182 -2.20 14.76 -4.59
N MET A 183 -3.23 13.93 -4.74
CA MET A 183 -3.08 12.59 -5.30
C MET A 183 -2.66 12.62 -6.78
N THR A 184 -3.22 13.52 -7.58
CA THR A 184 -2.86 13.68 -8.99
C THR A 184 -1.36 13.92 -9.13
N TRP A 185 -0.86 14.98 -8.49
CA TRP A 185 0.54 15.37 -8.59
C TRP A 185 1.46 14.38 -7.88
N GLY A 186 1.04 13.82 -6.74
CA GLY A 186 1.78 12.79 -6.03
C GLY A 186 2.00 11.52 -6.88
N PHE A 187 0.94 11.00 -7.51
CA PHE A 187 1.05 9.83 -8.38
C PHE A 187 1.83 10.11 -9.65
N LEU A 188 1.66 11.28 -10.27
CA LEU A 188 2.47 11.64 -11.43
C LEU A 188 3.95 11.75 -11.07
N LEU A 189 4.31 12.43 -9.99
CA LEU A 189 5.71 12.54 -9.55
C LEU A 189 6.31 11.17 -9.18
N GLY A 190 5.57 10.36 -8.42
CA GLY A 190 5.99 9.00 -8.06
C GLY A 190 6.14 8.08 -9.28
N GLY A 191 5.13 8.09 -10.16
CA GLY A 191 5.12 7.32 -11.39
C GLY A 191 6.24 7.71 -12.34
N LEU A 192 6.36 9.01 -12.66
CA LEU A 192 7.43 9.54 -13.51
C LEU A 192 8.82 9.29 -12.92
N GLY A 193 8.99 9.47 -11.61
CA GLY A 193 10.25 9.16 -10.92
C GLY A 193 10.63 7.67 -10.99
N SER A 194 9.66 6.77 -11.12
CA SER A 194 9.89 5.33 -11.26
C SER A 194 10.09 4.85 -12.70
N LEU A 195 9.79 5.68 -13.71
CA LEU A 195 9.91 5.31 -15.14
C LEU A 195 11.27 4.73 -15.54
N PRO A 196 12.42 5.28 -15.10
CA PRO A 196 13.73 4.74 -15.48
C PRO A 196 13.93 3.26 -15.11
N PHE A 197 13.18 2.76 -14.13
CA PHE A 197 13.27 1.38 -13.66
C PHE A 197 12.08 0.52 -14.11
N GLY A 198 10.86 1.07 -14.06
CA GLY A 198 9.65 0.34 -14.43
C GLY A 198 9.46 0.16 -15.94
N LEU A 199 9.87 1.14 -16.76
CA LEU A 199 9.70 1.04 -18.20
C LEU A 199 10.55 -0.10 -18.81
N PRO A 200 11.86 -0.24 -18.50
CA PRO A 200 12.64 -1.40 -18.94
C PRO A 200 12.00 -2.73 -18.53
N SER A 201 11.49 -2.81 -17.29
CA SER A 201 10.83 -4.00 -16.76
C SER A 201 9.59 -4.40 -17.58
N LEU A 202 8.75 -3.43 -17.95
CA LEU A 202 7.58 -3.66 -18.81
C LEU A 202 7.96 -4.06 -20.25
N LEU A 203 9.01 -3.45 -20.81
CA LEU A 203 9.48 -3.83 -22.15
C LEU A 203 10.00 -5.26 -22.16
N SER A 204 10.79 -5.67 -21.16
CA SER A 204 11.29 -7.04 -21.05
C SER A 204 10.16 -8.06 -21.00
N TYR A 205 9.10 -7.77 -20.25
CA TYR A 205 7.90 -8.60 -20.21
C TYR A 205 7.22 -8.71 -21.58
N HIS A 206 6.98 -7.58 -22.25
CA HIS A 206 6.33 -7.56 -23.56
C HIS A 206 7.12 -8.35 -24.61
N LEU A 207 8.45 -8.18 -24.63
CA LEU A 207 9.33 -8.87 -25.58
C LEU A 207 9.45 -10.38 -25.30
N ALA A 208 9.32 -10.82 -24.05
CA ALA A 208 9.42 -12.24 -23.68
C ALA A 208 8.13 -13.03 -23.96
N GLY A 209 6.96 -12.39 -23.82
CA GLY A 209 5.65 -13.06 -23.86
C GLY A 209 4.74 -12.67 -25.03
N GLY A 210 5.15 -11.75 -25.92
CA GLY A 210 4.27 -11.22 -26.97
C GLY A 210 3.24 -10.20 -26.49
N GLY A 211 3.34 -9.75 -25.23
CA GLY A 211 2.45 -8.80 -24.59
C GLY A 211 1.42 -9.43 -23.64
N PRO A 212 0.69 -8.59 -22.87
CA PRO A 212 -0.29 -9.08 -21.90
C PRO A 212 -1.53 -9.63 -22.62
N GLY A 213 -2.03 -10.78 -22.16
CA GLY A 213 -3.33 -11.30 -22.58
C GLY A 213 -4.50 -10.46 -22.03
N GLU A 214 -5.73 -10.75 -22.49
CA GLU A 214 -6.93 -10.01 -22.06
C GLU A 214 -7.16 -10.06 -20.55
N GLU A 215 -6.91 -11.22 -19.93
CA GLU A 215 -7.03 -11.43 -18.48
C GLU A 215 -6.03 -10.56 -17.70
N THR A 216 -4.76 -10.53 -18.14
CA THR A 216 -3.72 -9.67 -17.56
C THR A 216 -4.10 -8.20 -17.66
N VAL A 217 -4.61 -7.74 -18.82
CA VAL A 217 -5.06 -6.35 -19.00
C VAL A 217 -6.21 -6.01 -18.04
N LEU A 218 -7.17 -6.94 -17.85
CA LEU A 218 -8.27 -6.75 -16.93
C LEU A 218 -7.78 -6.65 -15.47
N LEU A 219 -6.89 -7.54 -15.04
CA LEU A 219 -6.30 -7.53 -13.70
C LEU A 219 -5.45 -6.28 -13.45
N VAL A 220 -4.63 -5.88 -14.42
CA VAL A 220 -3.85 -4.62 -14.35
C VAL A 220 -4.80 -3.42 -14.21
N SER A 221 -5.87 -3.37 -15.02
CA SER A 221 -6.88 -2.31 -14.94
C SER A 221 -7.57 -2.27 -13.58
N PHE A 222 -7.88 -3.45 -13.02
CA PHE A 222 -8.43 -3.57 -11.66
C PHE A 222 -7.46 -3.01 -10.61
N VAL A 223 -6.18 -3.37 -10.67
CA VAL A 223 -5.14 -2.87 -9.74
C VAL A 223 -4.90 -1.35 -9.90
N VAL A 224 -5.05 -0.80 -11.11
CA VAL A 224 -4.97 0.65 -11.34
C VAL A 224 -6.12 1.38 -10.66
N VAL A 225 -7.36 0.94 -10.88
CA VAL A 225 -8.54 1.67 -10.38
C VAL A 225 -8.82 1.36 -8.91
N PHE A 226 -8.94 0.08 -8.58
CA PHE A 226 -9.33 -0.41 -7.27
C PHE A 226 -8.13 -0.65 -6.35
N GLY A 227 -6.92 -0.87 -6.88
CA GLY A 227 -5.71 -0.97 -6.07
C GLY A 227 -4.97 0.33 -5.81
N THR A 228 -5.25 1.36 -6.61
CA THR A 228 -4.42 2.59 -6.63
C THR A 228 -5.27 3.85 -6.58
N LEU A 229 -6.03 4.15 -7.64
CA LEU A 229 -6.71 5.44 -7.76
C LEU A 229 -7.72 5.67 -6.62
N LEU A 230 -8.70 4.78 -6.49
CA LEU A 230 -9.77 4.92 -5.51
C LEU A 230 -9.30 4.81 -4.06
N PRO A 231 -8.59 3.74 -3.64
CA PRO A 231 -8.31 3.53 -2.23
C PRO A 231 -7.36 4.59 -1.66
N PHE A 232 -6.32 5.00 -2.40
CA PHE A 232 -5.43 6.07 -1.93
C PHE A 232 -6.12 7.42 -1.87
N THR A 233 -7.03 7.72 -2.81
CA THR A 233 -7.79 8.98 -2.77
C THR A 233 -8.77 8.99 -1.60
N LEU A 234 -9.46 7.87 -1.34
CA LEU A 234 -10.37 7.71 -0.20
C LEU A 234 -9.63 7.83 1.13
N TYR A 235 -8.50 7.12 1.29
CA TYR A 235 -7.67 7.17 2.48
C TYR A 235 -7.13 8.58 2.73
N LEU A 236 -6.53 9.22 1.71
CA LEU A 236 -6.02 10.59 1.83
C LEU A 236 -7.15 11.55 2.21
N ARG A 237 -8.31 11.49 1.54
CA ARG A 237 -9.45 12.36 1.87
C ARG A 237 -9.93 12.17 3.31
N ALA A 238 -9.87 10.95 3.83
CA ALA A 238 -10.25 10.67 5.21
C ALA A 238 -9.31 11.30 6.24
N LEU A 239 -8.01 11.45 5.92
CA LEU A 239 -7.02 12.11 6.79
C LEU A 239 -7.33 13.58 7.07
N ARG A 240 -8.22 14.22 6.29
CA ARG A 240 -8.74 15.56 6.62
C ARG A 240 -9.56 15.57 7.91
N TYR A 241 -10.15 14.45 8.29
CA TYR A 241 -11.07 14.33 9.43
C TYR A 241 -10.60 13.34 10.49
N LEU A 242 -9.59 12.52 10.20
CA LEU A 242 -9.05 11.50 11.08
C LEU A 242 -7.58 11.79 11.39
N SER A 243 -7.11 11.39 12.57
CA SER A 243 -5.67 11.29 12.79
C SER A 243 -5.08 10.17 11.92
N ALA A 244 -3.79 10.24 11.61
CA ALA A 244 -3.15 9.21 10.80
C ALA A 244 -3.14 7.86 11.54
N THR A 245 -3.06 7.86 12.88
CA THR A 245 -3.23 6.65 13.70
C THR A 245 -4.64 6.08 13.61
N GLN A 246 -5.68 6.92 13.64
CA GLN A 246 -7.07 6.46 13.54
C GLN A 246 -7.38 5.87 12.16
N ALA A 247 -6.91 6.51 11.09
CA ALA A 247 -6.99 5.97 9.73
C ALA A 247 -6.16 4.68 9.61
N GLY A 248 -4.98 4.62 10.20
CA GLY A 248 -4.13 3.43 10.17
C GLY A 248 -4.75 2.21 10.87
N VAL A 249 -5.44 2.39 12.00
CA VAL A 249 -6.22 1.28 12.60
C VAL A 249 -7.38 0.88 11.69
N GLY A 250 -8.08 1.84 11.07
CA GLY A 250 -9.11 1.54 10.07
C GLY A 250 -8.56 0.73 8.89
N ALA A 251 -7.30 0.97 8.51
CA ALA A 251 -6.64 0.25 7.43
C ALA A 251 -6.39 -1.24 7.72
N SER A 252 -6.57 -1.68 8.97
CA SER A 252 -6.64 -3.11 9.32
C SER A 252 -7.75 -3.87 8.57
N MET A 253 -8.69 -3.17 7.92
CA MET A 253 -9.66 -3.79 7.03
C MET A 253 -8.98 -4.50 5.84
N GLU A 254 -7.80 -4.05 5.43
CA GLU A 254 -7.03 -4.65 4.33
C GLU A 254 -6.69 -6.13 4.58
N PRO A 255 -5.98 -6.52 5.66
CA PRO A 255 -5.70 -7.92 5.93
C PRO A 255 -6.96 -8.77 6.17
N ILE A 256 -8.03 -8.20 6.76
CA ILE A 256 -9.33 -8.90 6.89
C ILE A 256 -9.86 -9.27 5.51
N VAL A 257 -9.91 -8.31 4.59
CA VAL A 257 -10.47 -8.54 3.25
C VAL A 257 -9.57 -9.42 2.40
N ALA A 258 -8.25 -9.31 2.53
CA ALA A 258 -7.31 -10.21 1.87
C ALA A 258 -7.50 -11.68 2.32
N ALA A 259 -7.67 -11.93 3.62
CA ALA A 259 -7.94 -13.26 4.15
C ALA A 259 -9.29 -13.80 3.65
N LEU A 260 -10.35 -12.97 3.67
CA LEU A 260 -11.66 -13.34 3.14
C LEU A 260 -11.63 -13.61 1.63
N ALA A 261 -10.88 -12.80 0.86
CA ALA A 261 -10.71 -13.00 -0.57
C ALA A 261 -10.00 -14.33 -0.87
N THR A 262 -8.98 -14.67 -0.09
CA THR A 262 -8.26 -15.95 -0.22
C THR A 262 -9.19 -17.13 0.11
N LEU A 263 -10.00 -17.02 1.17
CA LEU A 263 -11.01 -18.03 1.50
C LEU A 263 -12.04 -18.22 0.39
N LEU A 264 -12.60 -17.13 -0.14
CA LEU A 264 -13.71 -17.17 -1.09
C LEU A 264 -13.29 -17.49 -2.53
N PHE A 265 -12.16 -16.93 -2.99
CA PHE A 265 -11.73 -17.06 -4.39
C PHE A 265 -10.70 -18.18 -4.59
N LEU A 266 -9.88 -18.48 -3.58
CA LEU A 266 -8.83 -19.50 -3.67
C LEU A 266 -9.19 -20.77 -2.90
N GLY A 267 -10.31 -20.78 -2.16
CA GLY A 267 -10.76 -21.95 -1.40
C GLY A 267 -9.84 -22.33 -0.23
N VAL A 268 -8.96 -21.42 0.20
CA VAL A 268 -8.02 -21.67 1.30
C VAL A 268 -8.76 -21.64 2.62
N ARG A 269 -8.62 -22.68 3.44
CA ARG A 269 -9.23 -22.72 4.77
C ARG A 269 -8.40 -21.89 5.74
N LEU A 270 -9.06 -20.97 6.44
CA LEU A 270 -8.48 -20.25 7.57
C LEU A 270 -8.47 -21.15 8.82
N SER A 271 -7.39 -21.07 9.59
CA SER A 271 -7.24 -21.68 10.90
C SER A 271 -8.01 -20.91 11.98
N ASP A 272 -8.24 -21.55 13.13
CA ASP A 272 -8.88 -20.91 14.29
C ASP A 272 -8.11 -19.68 14.77
N VAL A 273 -6.78 -19.68 14.59
CA VAL A 273 -5.91 -18.55 14.97
C VAL A 273 -6.09 -17.37 14.02
N GLU A 274 -6.24 -17.64 12.71
CA GLU A 274 -6.57 -16.60 11.72
C GLU A 274 -7.95 -15.99 12.00
N TYR A 275 -8.95 -16.82 12.33
CA TYR A 275 -10.27 -16.32 12.75
C TYR A 275 -10.19 -15.44 14.00
N LEU A 276 -9.40 -15.84 15.01
CA LEU A 276 -9.15 -15.02 16.19
C LEU A 276 -8.50 -13.68 15.79
N GLY A 277 -7.46 -13.71 14.97
CA GLY A 277 -6.78 -12.52 14.47
C GLY A 277 -7.73 -11.55 13.76
N GLY A 278 -8.56 -12.06 12.85
CA GLY A 278 -9.61 -11.29 12.18
C GLY A 278 -10.63 -10.70 13.16
N GLY A 279 -11.05 -11.47 14.16
CA GLY A 279 -11.94 -10.99 15.22
C GLY A 279 -11.34 -9.83 16.03
N LEU A 280 -10.06 -9.92 16.41
CA LEU A 280 -9.36 -8.84 17.12
C LEU A 280 -9.27 -7.57 16.26
N LEU A 281 -9.02 -7.70 14.95
CA LEU A 281 -9.00 -6.55 14.04
C LEU A 281 -10.37 -5.90 13.90
N VAL A 282 -11.44 -6.68 13.79
CA VAL A 282 -12.82 -6.15 13.78
C VAL A 282 -13.10 -5.35 15.05
N VAL A 283 -12.73 -5.87 16.22
CA VAL A 283 -12.90 -5.14 17.49
C VAL A 283 -12.07 -3.86 17.51
N ALA A 284 -10.81 -3.90 17.06
CA ALA A 284 -9.94 -2.72 16.98
C ALA A 284 -10.56 -1.63 16.08
N VAL A 285 -11.05 -2.01 14.90
CA VAL A 285 -11.71 -1.13 13.93
C VAL A 285 -12.98 -0.52 14.54
N LEU A 286 -13.82 -1.31 15.20
CA LEU A 286 -15.04 -0.82 15.85
C LEU A 286 -14.75 0.18 16.98
N ILE A 287 -13.70 -0.06 17.77
CA ILE A 287 -13.29 0.89 18.81
C ILE A 287 -12.76 2.18 18.17
N ALA A 288 -11.91 2.08 17.14
CA ALA A 288 -11.34 3.23 16.44
C ALA A 288 -12.41 4.09 15.75
N GLY A 289 -13.39 3.47 15.10
CA GLY A 289 -14.48 4.17 14.41
C GLY A 289 -15.42 4.94 15.35
N ARG A 290 -15.49 4.56 16.63
CA ARG A 290 -16.26 5.26 17.67
C ARG A 290 -15.50 6.43 18.30
N ARG A 291 -14.22 6.60 18.01
CA ARG A 291 -13.42 7.70 18.56
C ARG A 291 -13.71 9.01 17.87
N ARG A 292 -13.80 10.06 18.69
CA ARG A 292 -13.80 11.43 18.20
C ARG A 292 -12.35 11.81 17.87
N PRO A 293 -12.09 12.48 16.73
CA PRO A 293 -10.80 13.10 16.48
C PRO A 293 -10.52 14.05 17.63
N GLY A 294 -9.31 14.01 18.20
CA GLY A 294 -8.87 15.11 19.06
C GLY A 294 -8.93 16.41 18.26
N PRO A 295 -9.30 17.55 18.86
CA PRO A 295 -9.28 18.82 18.14
C PRO A 295 -7.89 19.03 17.52
N PRO A 296 -7.79 19.51 16.27
CA PRO A 296 -6.51 19.91 15.71
C PRO A 296 -5.90 20.94 16.66
N GLY A 297 -4.73 20.62 17.21
CA GLY A 297 -4.21 21.19 18.45
C GLY A 297 -4.47 22.68 18.65
N THR A 298 -5.51 23.00 19.41
CA THR A 298 -5.55 24.22 20.23
C THR A 298 -4.57 23.99 21.36
N GLY A 299 -3.33 24.43 21.13
CA GLY A 299 -2.31 24.49 22.17
C GLY A 299 -2.70 25.51 23.22
N GLU A 300 -3.59 25.15 24.14
CA GLU A 300 -3.59 25.73 25.48
C GLU A 300 -2.46 25.07 26.26
N GLY A 301 -1.30 25.68 26.16
CA GLY A 301 -0.05 25.25 26.76
C GLY A 301 1.05 26.06 26.12
N GLY A 302 1.42 27.18 26.76
CA GLY A 302 2.40 28.16 26.29
C GLY A 302 3.80 27.59 26.09
N GLY A 303 3.99 26.82 25.02
CA GLY A 303 5.28 26.37 24.51
C GLY A 303 5.44 26.91 23.10
N LYS A 304 6.31 27.91 22.94
CA LYS A 304 6.72 28.48 21.65
C LYS A 304 6.94 27.35 20.63
N ARG A 305 6.03 27.21 19.65
CA ARG A 305 6.33 26.48 18.42
C ARG A 305 7.55 27.18 17.81
N ARG A 306 8.72 26.58 17.90
CA ARG A 306 9.88 27.00 17.13
C ARG A 306 9.55 26.73 15.67
N ALA A 307 9.07 27.77 14.99
CA ALA A 307 9.13 27.82 13.55
C ALA A 307 10.60 27.58 13.16
N PHE A 308 10.84 26.62 12.27
CA PHE A 308 12.13 26.53 11.59
C PHE A 308 12.41 27.90 10.95
N PRO A 309 13.57 28.54 11.20
CA PRO A 309 13.86 29.82 10.59
C PRO A 309 13.99 29.61 9.09
N VAL A 310 13.00 30.07 8.33
CA VAL A 310 13.19 30.39 6.92
C VAL A 310 14.08 31.63 6.92
N ALA A 311 15.32 31.47 6.44
CA ALA A 311 16.24 32.59 6.26
C ALA A 311 15.54 33.66 5.38
N ARG A 312 15.20 34.80 5.99
CA ARG A 312 14.88 36.01 5.24
C ARG A 312 16.19 36.57 4.72
N THR A 313 16.39 36.54 3.42
CA THR A 313 17.34 37.41 2.76
C THR A 313 16.86 38.86 2.91
N SER A 314 17.80 39.72 3.29
CA SER A 314 17.66 41.12 3.67
C SER A 314 17.11 42.01 2.54
N GLU A 315 16.19 42.88 2.96
CA GLU A 315 15.97 44.29 2.60
C GLU A 315 16.52 44.82 1.27
N GLY A 316 15.58 45.35 0.46
CA GLY A 316 15.77 46.51 -0.40
C GLY A 316 14.49 47.36 -0.34
N MET A 317 14.61 48.56 0.25
CA MET A 317 13.57 49.60 0.29
C MET A 317 13.10 49.99 -1.12
N VAL A 318 11.83 50.41 -1.25
CA VAL A 318 11.39 51.74 -1.76
C VAL A 318 9.85 51.79 -1.86
N GLY A 319 9.26 52.78 -1.18
CA GLY A 319 8.12 53.58 -1.65
C GLY A 319 6.70 53.00 -1.62
N GLU A 320 5.88 53.45 -0.66
CA GLU A 320 4.43 53.65 -0.82
C GLU A 320 4.15 55.16 -1.04
N PRO A 321 2.91 55.61 -1.36
CA PRO A 321 1.69 54.89 -1.78
C PRO A 321 1.02 55.54 -3.03
N LEU A 322 -0.11 54.97 -3.50
CA LEU A 322 -1.36 55.66 -3.90
C LEU A 322 -2.17 54.81 -4.90
N GLY A 323 -3.49 54.74 -4.70
CA GLY A 323 -4.45 54.38 -5.76
C GLY A 323 -5.37 53.24 -5.39
N GLY A 324 -6.59 53.57 -4.94
CA GLY A 324 -7.62 52.61 -4.57
C GLY A 324 -8.12 51.78 -5.75
N VAL A 325 -8.49 50.54 -5.47
CA VAL A 325 -9.42 49.76 -6.29
C VAL A 325 -10.39 49.05 -5.36
N VAL A 326 -11.66 49.38 -5.56
CA VAL A 326 -12.86 48.79 -4.96
C VAL A 326 -12.97 47.33 -5.41
N MET A 327 -12.93 46.37 -4.47
CA MET A 327 -13.27 44.97 -4.75
C MET A 327 -14.77 44.75 -4.55
N THR A 328 -15.47 44.58 -5.67
CA THR A 328 -16.86 44.15 -5.72
C THR A 328 -16.98 42.69 -5.30
N ARG A 329 -17.98 42.44 -4.44
CA ARG A 329 -18.43 41.13 -3.97
C ARG A 329 -19.07 40.36 -5.13
N VAL A 330 -18.57 39.17 -5.44
CA VAL A 330 -19.23 38.22 -6.34
C VAL A 330 -19.77 37.06 -5.49
N GLU A 331 -21.07 37.07 -5.28
CA GLU A 331 -21.86 35.92 -4.83
C GLU A 331 -22.09 34.96 -6.00
N GLY A 332 -22.05 33.65 -5.72
CA GLY A 332 -22.66 32.63 -6.59
C GLY A 332 -21.84 31.36 -6.77
N TYR A 333 -22.15 30.31 -5.99
CA TYR A 333 -21.92 28.92 -6.37
C TYR A 333 -23.18 28.10 -6.02
N PRO A 334 -23.85 27.46 -6.99
CA PRO A 334 -24.93 26.54 -6.68
C PRO A 334 -24.40 25.15 -6.30
N LEU A 335 -25.17 24.53 -5.41
CA LEU A 335 -25.03 23.20 -4.82
C LEU A 335 -25.02 22.09 -5.89
N LEU A 336 -23.94 21.30 -5.92
CA LEU A 336 -23.86 20.01 -6.64
C LEU A 336 -23.75 18.88 -5.62
N GLU A 337 -24.82 18.68 -4.84
CA GLU A 337 -24.90 17.62 -3.82
C GLU A 337 -26.01 16.60 -4.11
N ARG A 338 -26.50 16.52 -5.36
CA ARG A 338 -27.72 15.73 -5.68
C ARG A 338 -27.62 14.66 -6.78
N GLU A 339 -26.45 14.40 -7.36
CA GLU A 339 -26.34 13.41 -8.46
C GLU A 339 -25.61 12.09 -8.11
N GLU A 340 -24.95 11.97 -6.95
CA GLU A 340 -24.25 10.73 -6.59
C GLU A 340 -25.19 9.57 -6.14
N GLU A 341 -26.48 9.83 -5.94
CA GLU A 341 -27.42 8.84 -5.39
C GLU A 341 -28.08 7.92 -6.44
N ARG A 342 -27.82 8.08 -7.74
CA ARG A 342 -28.44 7.27 -8.82
C ARG A 342 -27.53 6.27 -9.53
N ALA A 343 -26.22 6.26 -9.27
CA ALA A 343 -25.28 5.36 -9.97
C ALA A 343 -25.04 3.99 -9.27
N GLY A 344 -25.72 3.71 -8.16
CA GLY A 344 -25.40 2.61 -7.25
C GLY A 344 -26.09 1.26 -7.48
N ARG A 345 -26.70 0.97 -8.63
CA ARG A 345 -27.40 -0.31 -8.84
C ARG A 345 -27.27 -0.84 -10.27
N SER A 346 -26.15 -1.48 -10.59
CA SER A 346 -26.02 -2.63 -11.52
C SER A 346 -24.61 -2.73 -12.12
N ALA A 347 -23.61 -3.17 -11.34
CA ALA A 347 -22.32 -3.61 -11.88
C ALA A 347 -21.53 -4.37 -10.79
N LEU A 348 -22.00 -5.55 -10.40
CA LEU A 348 -21.25 -6.43 -9.51
C LEU A 348 -21.24 -7.86 -10.09
N PHE A 349 -20.02 -8.31 -10.41
CA PHE A 349 -19.54 -9.70 -10.54
C PHE A 349 -19.98 -10.62 -11.71
N PRO A 350 -19.65 -10.30 -12.98
CA PRO A 350 -19.59 -11.31 -14.05
C PRO A 350 -18.33 -12.22 -13.98
N TRP A 351 -17.19 -11.69 -13.50
CA TRP A 351 -15.90 -12.41 -13.53
C TRP A 351 -15.78 -13.50 -12.43
N ALA A 352 -16.44 -13.33 -11.28
CA ALA A 352 -16.44 -14.34 -10.23
C ALA A 352 -17.13 -15.66 -10.66
N LEU A 353 -18.12 -15.56 -11.56
CA LEU A 353 -18.77 -16.74 -12.16
C LEU A 353 -17.88 -17.44 -13.20
N ALA A 354 -17.02 -16.70 -13.90
CA ALA A 354 -16.08 -17.28 -14.86
C ALA A 354 -15.04 -18.18 -14.17
N ILE A 355 -14.58 -17.78 -12.98
CA ILE A 355 -13.67 -18.58 -12.14
C ILE A 355 -14.38 -19.82 -11.58
N LEU A 356 -15.62 -19.67 -11.07
CA LEU A 356 -16.42 -20.79 -10.55
C LEU A 356 -16.81 -21.82 -11.62
N SER A 357 -17.00 -21.39 -12.87
CA SER A 357 -17.33 -22.29 -13.98
C SER A 357 -16.19 -23.25 -14.37
N ARG A 358 -14.94 -22.92 -14.03
CA ARG A 358 -13.75 -23.72 -14.38
C ARG A 358 -13.29 -24.67 -13.28
N THR A 359 -13.73 -24.46 -12.04
CA THR A 359 -13.42 -25.37 -10.91
C THR A 359 -14.48 -26.45 -10.67
N GLY A 360 -15.63 -26.39 -11.38
CA GLY A 360 -16.76 -27.32 -11.21
C GLY A 360 -16.72 -28.60 -12.05
N SER A 361 -15.80 -28.77 -12.99
CA SER A 361 -15.68 -30.00 -13.79
C SER A 361 -14.51 -30.87 -13.31
N GLY A 362 -14.68 -31.50 -12.17
CA GLY A 362 -13.80 -32.59 -11.73
C GLY A 362 -13.94 -33.78 -12.67
N HIS A 363 -12.94 -34.03 -13.51
CA HIS A 363 -12.59 -35.37 -13.95
C HIS A 363 -11.25 -35.71 -13.30
N CYS A 364 -11.29 -36.66 -12.36
CA CYS A 364 -10.10 -37.34 -11.86
C CYS A 364 -9.44 -38.07 -13.05
N SER A 365 -8.27 -37.60 -13.45
CA SER A 365 -7.31 -38.40 -14.19
C SER A 365 -5.99 -38.32 -13.45
N GLU A 366 -5.56 -39.46 -12.90
CA GLU A 366 -4.22 -39.66 -12.34
C GLU A 366 -3.17 -39.22 -13.37
N VAL A 367 -2.43 -38.15 -13.06
CA VAL A 367 -1.25 -37.78 -13.83
C VAL A 367 -0.08 -38.61 -13.30
N ALA A 368 0.25 -39.66 -14.05
CA ALA A 368 1.49 -40.41 -13.86
C ALA A 368 2.70 -39.50 -14.11
N LEU A 369 3.62 -39.47 -13.15
CA LEU A 369 4.90 -38.76 -13.27
C LEU A 369 5.68 -39.26 -14.50
N PRO A 370 6.26 -38.37 -15.32
CA PRO A 370 7.10 -38.79 -16.43
C PRO A 370 8.40 -39.41 -15.89
N LYS A 371 8.71 -40.64 -16.31
CA LYS A 371 10.02 -41.26 -16.14
C LYS A 371 11.06 -40.44 -16.90
N GLU A 372 12.13 -40.02 -16.21
CA GLU A 372 13.29 -39.38 -16.82
C GLU A 372 13.87 -40.23 -17.97
N PRO A 373 14.34 -39.61 -19.07
CA PRO A 373 15.10 -40.32 -20.07
C PRO A 373 16.50 -40.61 -19.53
N ARG A 374 16.83 -41.90 -19.38
CA ARG A 374 18.21 -42.37 -19.18
C ARG A 374 19.07 -41.86 -20.33
N ARG A 375 20.06 -41.01 -20.03
CA ARG A 375 21.18 -40.74 -20.93
C ARG A 375 22.23 -41.82 -20.70
N ASP A 376 22.38 -42.70 -21.69
CA ASP A 376 23.50 -43.63 -21.77
C ASP A 376 24.79 -42.84 -22.03
N ILE A 377 25.70 -42.82 -21.06
CA ILE A 377 27.06 -42.31 -21.19
C ILE A 377 27.99 -43.52 -21.38
N PRO A 378 28.77 -43.62 -22.48
CA PRO A 378 29.70 -44.73 -22.66
C PRO A 378 30.83 -44.66 -21.62
N ALA A 379 31.06 -45.80 -20.96
CA ALA A 379 32.16 -45.99 -20.02
C ALA A 379 33.49 -46.13 -20.74
N SER A 380 34.25 -45.04 -20.90
CA SER A 380 35.71 -45.10 -21.03
C SER A 380 36.35 -43.72 -20.85
N SER A 381 36.67 -43.37 -19.61
CA SER A 381 37.86 -42.59 -19.22
C SER A 381 37.72 -42.18 -17.75
N TRP A 382 38.87 -42.04 -17.09
CA TRP A 382 39.05 -41.61 -15.68
C TRP A 382 39.06 -42.76 -14.66
N GLY A 383 40.20 -43.46 -14.65
CA GLY A 383 40.68 -44.19 -13.49
C GLY A 383 41.28 -43.26 -12.42
N GLY A 384 41.27 -43.76 -11.17
CA GLY A 384 42.02 -43.27 -10.00
C GLY A 384 41.45 -41.98 -9.38
N ARG A 385 41.21 -41.87 -8.07
CA ARG A 385 41.63 -42.61 -6.87
C ARG A 385 40.58 -42.49 -5.77
N GLN A 386 40.48 -43.52 -4.92
CA GLN A 386 39.73 -43.53 -3.66
C GLN A 386 40.37 -42.61 -2.59
N GLY A 387 39.55 -42.00 -1.72
CA GLY A 387 40.03 -41.33 -0.51
C GLY A 387 38.96 -40.63 0.34
N ARG A 388 38.41 -41.38 1.31
CA ARG A 388 37.59 -41.12 2.52
C ARG A 388 37.38 -39.70 3.12
N PRO A 389 36.33 -39.51 3.97
CA PRO A 389 35.72 -38.22 4.31
C PRO A 389 36.42 -37.49 5.49
N VAL A 390 36.38 -36.16 5.47
CA VAL A 390 36.99 -35.29 6.51
C VAL A 390 35.93 -34.87 7.54
N ARG A 391 36.26 -35.12 8.83
CA ARG A 391 35.53 -34.68 10.03
C ARG A 391 35.83 -33.21 10.36
N TRP A 392 34.83 -32.54 10.91
CA TRP A 392 34.93 -31.22 11.54
C TRP A 392 35.65 -31.27 12.89
N GLY A 393 36.51 -30.29 13.17
CA GLY A 393 37.05 -30.05 14.50
C GLY A 393 38.26 -29.10 14.54
N GLU A 394 38.07 -27.98 15.24
CA GLU A 394 39.07 -27.18 15.95
C GLU A 394 39.97 -26.21 15.15
N GLY A 395 39.99 -24.95 15.61
CA GLY A 395 40.70 -23.84 14.99
C GLY A 395 42.12 -23.64 15.54
N PHE A 396 42.81 -22.63 15.00
CA PHE A 396 43.69 -21.65 15.67
C PHE A 396 44.49 -20.87 14.60
N LEU A 397 44.36 -19.53 14.65
CA LEU A 397 45.30 -18.41 14.43
C LEU A 397 46.43 -18.43 13.35
N PRO A 398 46.87 -17.23 12.86
CA PRO A 398 47.65 -17.06 11.62
C PRO A 398 49.17 -17.09 11.83
N PRO A 399 49.98 -17.19 10.76
CA PRO A 399 51.44 -17.22 10.89
C PRO A 399 52.07 -15.81 10.86
N GLU A 400 52.95 -15.55 11.83
CA GLU A 400 54.10 -14.67 11.65
C GLU A 400 55.23 -15.46 10.97
N ARG A 401 55.74 -14.97 9.84
CA ARG A 401 57.15 -14.67 9.54
C ARG A 401 57.34 -14.34 8.06
#